data_AF-A0A960NL84-F1
#
_entry.id   AF-A0A960NL84-F1
#
_cell.length_a   1.000
_cell.length_b   1.000
_cell.length_c   1.000
_cell.angle_alpha   90.00
_cell.angle_beta   90.00
_cell.angle_gamma   90.00
#
_symmetry.space_group_name_H-M   'P 1'
#
loop_
_entity.id
_entity.type
_entity.pdbx_description
1 polymer ?
#
loop_
_entity_poly.entity_id
_entity_poly.type
_entity_poly.pdbx_seq_one_letter_code
_entity_poly.pdbx_strand_id
1 'polypeptide(L)'
;FTIIENSATTLTVAVTGGTNLTDVAATGDLYAIDYRFDHVILRRGAWLVTSDKLGIEGALTVSESSVLTHFEATTEYEPGLDVVADTIVISSNSAIDVSGRGYLGGRQGDNGSTSGRTVSNALGSTVRSSGSYGGLGGTFGGVANPVYGELKNPVELGSGGSSDGGSTFRGGDGGGRVRLTANTITVDGVIRANGNNNLGNNSGSGSGGSILLEAGMISGSGSVQANGGVNQVGGGGGRVAVRYTTLNMDGSQFQALGGAGSNAQGGPGTVFLKSATQTEGELIVDGGNQPSPPDSVLLPAGLSFDTITIRNMANVLADAPIMVSDALNLLSGSRLSHSRGLEAGLTIEAARVLVDGTSAIDVTGKGYRGGWRDGNNAISGETLNSQAGATVRRSGGSYGGLGGNGGGEGSNLVYGAPDQADYLGAGGSSNGGSTYPGGNGGGRVTINATDRVFIHGVVVADGQAGGGDNAGSG
;
A
#
# COMPACT_ATOMS: atom_id res chain seq x y z
N PHE A 1 27.62 -23.73 -14.85
CA PHE A 1 27.90 -25.12 -15.24
C PHE A 1 26.62 -25.71 -15.83
N THR A 2 26.71 -26.67 -16.75
CA THR A 2 25.53 -27.37 -17.28
C THR A 2 25.34 -28.66 -16.50
N ILE A 3 24.20 -28.83 -15.84
CA ILE A 3 23.86 -30.10 -15.18
C ILE A 3 23.46 -31.10 -16.29
N ILE A 4 24.19 -32.21 -16.39
CA ILE A 4 23.94 -33.29 -17.35
C ILE A 4 23.29 -34.52 -16.71
N GLU A 5 23.31 -34.61 -15.37
CA GLU A 5 22.59 -35.63 -14.62
C GLU A 5 22.28 -35.11 -13.21
N ASN A 6 21.12 -35.49 -12.67
CA ASN A 6 20.67 -35.12 -11.33
C ASN A 6 20.03 -36.32 -10.64
N SER A 7 20.62 -36.79 -9.54
CA SER A 7 20.08 -37.82 -8.67
C SER A 7 19.69 -37.22 -7.32
N ALA A 8 19.14 -38.04 -6.41
CA ALA A 8 18.79 -37.60 -5.06
C ALA A 8 20.00 -37.05 -4.26
N THR A 9 21.24 -37.43 -4.62
CA THR A 9 22.45 -37.05 -3.87
C THR A 9 23.59 -36.54 -4.75
N THR A 10 23.45 -36.52 -6.07
CA THR A 10 24.54 -36.15 -7.00
C THR A 10 24.06 -35.27 -8.13
N LEU A 11 24.78 -34.17 -8.38
CA LEU A 11 24.69 -33.38 -9.59
C LEU A 11 25.93 -33.66 -10.45
N THR A 12 25.73 -34.16 -11.66
CA THR A 12 26.81 -34.33 -12.65
C THR A 12 26.83 -33.11 -13.55
N VAL A 13 27.98 -32.45 -13.68
CA VAL A 13 28.14 -31.23 -14.48
C VAL A 13 29.04 -31.47 -15.69
N ALA A 14 28.71 -30.83 -16.82
CA ALA A 14 29.63 -30.75 -17.94
C ALA A 14 30.81 -29.83 -17.57
N VAL A 15 32.01 -30.40 -17.54
CA VAL A 15 33.27 -29.68 -17.25
C VAL A 15 33.97 -29.16 -18.51
N THR A 16 33.51 -29.55 -19.70
CA THR A 16 34.11 -29.08 -20.96
C THR A 16 33.78 -27.60 -21.18
N GLY A 17 34.76 -26.73 -21.00
CA GLY A 17 34.63 -25.27 -21.23
C GLY A 17 34.11 -24.46 -20.03
N GLY A 18 34.05 -25.03 -18.83
CA GLY A 18 33.60 -24.33 -17.61
C GLY A 18 34.41 -24.69 -16.36
N THR A 19 34.20 -23.94 -15.27
CA THR A 19 34.79 -24.20 -13.94
C THR A 19 34.11 -25.39 -13.27
N ASN A 20 34.87 -26.24 -12.56
CA ASN A 20 34.30 -27.37 -11.82
C ASN A 20 33.43 -26.83 -10.67
N LEU A 21 32.27 -27.46 -10.43
CA LEU A 21 31.37 -27.06 -9.35
C LEU A 21 32.09 -27.07 -8.00
N THR A 22 32.96 -28.07 -7.76
CA THR A 22 33.74 -28.20 -6.52
C THR A 22 34.72 -27.06 -6.28
N ASP A 23 35.08 -26.29 -7.31
CA ASP A 23 36.04 -25.19 -7.20
C ASP A 23 35.38 -23.89 -6.76
N VAL A 24 34.04 -23.81 -6.86
CA VAL A 24 33.24 -22.63 -6.57
C VAL A 24 32.15 -22.89 -5.55
N ALA A 25 31.92 -24.15 -5.17
CA ALA A 25 30.89 -24.55 -4.24
C ALA A 25 31.44 -24.69 -2.82
N ALA A 26 30.94 -23.90 -1.85
CA ALA A 26 31.19 -24.10 -0.43
C ALA A 26 29.93 -24.56 0.33
N THR A 27 30.15 -25.21 1.48
CA THR A 27 29.07 -25.54 2.43
C THR A 27 28.48 -24.25 2.99
N GLY A 28 27.16 -24.08 2.83
CA GLY A 28 26.44 -22.88 3.27
C GLY A 28 26.16 -21.88 2.15
N ASP A 29 26.73 -22.06 0.96
CA ASP A 29 26.40 -21.23 -0.20
C ASP A 29 25.01 -21.59 -0.75
N LEU A 30 24.29 -20.57 -1.21
CA LEU A 30 23.04 -20.71 -1.96
C LEU A 30 23.36 -20.74 -3.45
N TYR A 31 22.89 -21.78 -4.15
CA TYR A 31 22.98 -21.89 -5.59
C TYR A 31 21.60 -21.67 -6.18
N ALA A 32 21.52 -20.84 -7.21
CA ALA A 32 20.32 -20.68 -8.02
C ALA A 32 20.54 -21.38 -9.37
N ILE A 33 19.49 -22.03 -9.89
CA ILE A 33 19.47 -22.57 -11.24
C ILE A 33 18.76 -21.55 -12.14
N ASP A 34 19.25 -21.34 -13.37
CA ASP A 34 18.52 -20.62 -14.41
C ASP A 34 17.94 -21.66 -15.37
N TYR A 35 16.65 -21.96 -15.23
CA TYR A 35 16.01 -22.96 -16.07
C TYR A 35 15.77 -22.38 -17.46
N ARG A 36 16.31 -23.03 -18.49
CA ARG A 36 16.14 -22.61 -19.89
C ARG A 36 15.32 -23.64 -20.67
N PHE A 37 14.26 -23.16 -21.31
CA PHE A 37 13.38 -23.99 -22.14
C PHE A 37 13.11 -23.29 -23.47
N ASP A 38 12.89 -24.08 -24.53
CA ASP A 38 12.33 -23.52 -25.75
C ASP A 38 10.87 -23.13 -25.53
N HIS A 39 10.09 -24.03 -24.90
CA HIS A 39 8.67 -23.86 -24.62
C HIS A 39 8.29 -24.57 -23.32
N VAL A 40 7.35 -23.99 -22.58
CA VAL A 40 6.74 -24.60 -21.40
C VAL A 40 5.23 -24.59 -21.55
N ILE A 41 4.60 -25.76 -21.44
CA ILE A 41 3.15 -25.90 -21.60
C ILE A 41 2.59 -26.63 -20.38
N LEU A 42 1.80 -25.92 -19.58
CA LEU A 42 1.03 -26.47 -18.46
C LEU A 42 -0.42 -26.68 -18.94
N ARG A 43 -0.90 -27.92 -18.86
CA ARG A 43 -2.23 -28.31 -19.35
C ARG A 43 -2.86 -29.39 -18.47
N ARG A 44 -4.18 -29.60 -18.61
CA ARG A 44 -4.96 -30.63 -17.93
C ARG A 44 -4.82 -30.61 -16.40
N GLY A 45 -4.92 -29.43 -15.80
CA GLY A 45 -4.80 -29.25 -14.35
C GLY A 45 -3.38 -29.37 -13.82
N ALA A 46 -2.37 -29.07 -14.63
CA ALA A 46 -0.98 -29.09 -14.19
C ALA A 46 -0.74 -28.04 -13.10
N TRP A 47 0.01 -28.40 -12.06
CA TRP A 47 0.39 -27.50 -10.98
C TRP A 47 1.92 -27.44 -10.89
N LEU A 48 2.52 -26.36 -11.38
CA LEU A 48 3.97 -26.16 -11.37
C LEU A 48 4.36 -25.19 -10.24
N VAL A 49 5.27 -25.64 -9.38
CA VAL A 49 5.89 -24.83 -8.32
C VAL A 49 7.37 -24.62 -8.68
N THR A 50 7.83 -23.36 -8.72
CA THR A 50 9.24 -23.02 -8.95
C THR A 50 9.67 -21.83 -8.08
N SER A 51 10.93 -21.79 -7.68
CA SER A 51 11.55 -20.65 -6.99
C SER A 51 12.63 -19.95 -7.81
N ASP A 52 13.22 -20.71 -8.73
CA ASP A 52 14.28 -20.24 -9.60
C ASP A 52 13.69 -19.56 -10.83
N LYS A 53 14.53 -18.73 -11.45
CA LYS A 53 14.16 -18.00 -12.66
C LYS A 53 13.86 -18.99 -13.80
N LEU A 54 12.75 -18.75 -14.49
CA LEU A 54 12.36 -19.47 -15.71
C LEU A 54 12.67 -18.61 -16.95
N GLY A 55 13.73 -18.95 -17.67
CA GLY A 55 14.01 -18.42 -19.01
C GLY A 55 13.39 -19.31 -20.09
N ILE A 56 12.53 -18.74 -20.94
CA ILE A 56 11.80 -19.47 -21.98
C ILE A 56 12.02 -18.74 -23.31
N GLU A 57 12.67 -19.36 -24.30
CA GLU A 57 12.98 -18.67 -25.56
C GLU A 57 11.71 -18.39 -26.38
N GLY A 58 10.76 -19.32 -26.37
CA GLY A 58 9.46 -19.20 -27.01
C GLY A 58 8.34 -18.88 -26.02
N ALA A 59 7.38 -19.80 -25.90
CA ALA A 59 6.15 -19.56 -25.16
C ALA A 59 6.05 -20.30 -23.82
N LEU A 60 5.58 -19.57 -22.79
CA LEU A 60 4.92 -20.14 -21.62
C LEU A 60 3.41 -20.16 -21.86
N THR A 61 2.80 -21.34 -21.90
CA THR A 61 1.35 -21.51 -21.98
C THR A 61 0.81 -22.17 -20.73
N VAL A 62 -0.06 -21.47 -19.99
CA VAL A 62 -0.80 -22.00 -18.85
C VAL A 62 -2.27 -22.13 -19.25
N SER A 63 -2.73 -23.35 -19.48
CA SER A 63 -4.07 -23.63 -20.02
C SER A 63 -4.77 -24.79 -19.30
N GLU A 64 -6.06 -24.99 -19.60
CA GLU A 64 -6.84 -26.16 -19.14
C GLU A 64 -6.79 -26.35 -17.60
N SER A 65 -7.14 -25.30 -16.86
CA SER A 65 -7.17 -25.29 -15.39
C SER A 65 -5.81 -25.49 -14.71
N SER A 66 -4.73 -25.15 -15.40
CA SER A 66 -3.37 -25.26 -14.85
C SER A 66 -2.97 -24.03 -14.04
N VAL A 67 -2.03 -24.24 -13.13
CA VAL A 67 -1.50 -23.22 -12.21
C VAL A 67 0.03 -23.22 -12.25
N LEU A 68 0.61 -22.04 -12.44
CA LEU A 68 2.02 -21.76 -12.15
C LEU A 68 2.13 -20.94 -10.86
N THR A 69 3.04 -21.34 -9.98
CA THR A 69 3.25 -20.70 -8.68
C THR A 69 4.69 -20.83 -8.18
N HIS A 70 4.99 -20.25 -7.02
CA HIS A 70 6.24 -20.44 -6.29
C HIS A 70 6.04 -21.13 -4.94
N PHE A 71 7.11 -21.50 -4.26
CA PHE A 71 7.03 -22.13 -2.93
C PHE A 71 6.36 -21.23 -1.89
N GLU A 72 5.89 -21.78 -0.77
CA GLU A 72 5.48 -20.97 0.39
C GLU A 72 6.69 -20.30 1.02
N ALA A 73 6.50 -19.12 1.61
CA ALA A 73 7.55 -18.51 2.42
C ALA A 73 7.75 -19.26 3.74
N THR A 74 8.94 -19.15 4.30
CA THR A 74 9.25 -19.59 5.66
C THR A 74 9.94 -18.44 6.41
N THR A 75 10.23 -18.65 7.70
CA THR A 75 11.01 -17.67 8.47
C THR A 75 12.47 -17.53 7.99
N GLU A 76 12.93 -18.41 7.11
CA GLU A 76 14.30 -18.44 6.56
C GLU A 76 14.33 -18.30 5.02
N TYR A 77 13.17 -18.30 4.35
CA TYR A 77 13.09 -18.35 2.90
C TYR A 77 12.01 -17.42 2.33
N GLU A 78 12.42 -16.53 1.43
CA GLU A 78 11.55 -15.58 0.73
C GLU A 78 11.44 -15.92 -0.76
N PRO A 79 10.42 -16.70 -1.16
CA PRO A 79 10.26 -17.17 -2.54
C PRO A 79 9.82 -16.06 -3.48
N GLY A 80 9.94 -16.30 -4.78
CA GLY A 80 9.36 -15.44 -5.80
C GLY A 80 9.24 -16.16 -7.12
N LEU A 81 8.38 -15.66 -8.01
CA LEU A 81 8.22 -16.17 -9.35
C LEU A 81 8.79 -15.15 -10.35
N ASP A 82 9.90 -15.48 -11.01
CA ASP A 82 10.51 -14.68 -12.08
C ASP A 82 10.50 -15.47 -13.40
N VAL A 83 9.76 -14.96 -14.39
CA VAL A 83 9.61 -15.58 -15.71
C VAL A 83 10.01 -14.59 -16.78
N VAL A 84 10.91 -15.02 -17.65
CA VAL A 84 11.27 -14.32 -18.88
C VAL A 84 10.90 -15.21 -20.05
N ALA A 85 10.02 -14.74 -20.94
CA ALA A 85 9.61 -15.49 -22.13
C ALA A 85 9.53 -14.60 -23.37
N ASP A 86 9.47 -15.14 -24.59
CA ASP A 86 9.00 -14.34 -25.73
C ASP A 86 7.49 -14.07 -25.59
N THR A 87 6.72 -15.13 -25.31
CA THR A 87 5.26 -15.04 -25.19
C THR A 87 4.80 -15.73 -23.90
N ILE A 88 3.89 -15.09 -23.15
CA ILE A 88 3.21 -15.68 -21.99
C ILE A 88 1.71 -15.68 -22.26
N VAL A 89 1.08 -16.85 -22.20
CA VAL A 89 -0.37 -17.02 -22.36
C VAL A 89 -0.95 -17.69 -21.12
N ILE A 90 -1.88 -16.99 -20.47
CA ILE A 90 -2.71 -17.53 -19.39
C ILE A 90 -4.13 -17.65 -19.93
N SER A 91 -4.54 -18.86 -20.34
CA SER A 91 -5.87 -19.11 -20.90
C SER A 91 -6.98 -18.98 -19.84
N SER A 92 -8.22 -18.84 -20.30
CA SER A 92 -9.41 -18.87 -19.45
C SER A 92 -9.39 -20.08 -18.51
N ASN A 93 -9.77 -19.87 -17.25
CA ASN A 93 -9.74 -20.85 -16.14
C ASN A 93 -8.35 -21.28 -15.64
N SER A 94 -7.26 -20.72 -16.17
CA SER A 94 -5.89 -21.00 -15.72
C SER A 94 -5.32 -19.83 -14.94
N ALA A 95 -4.24 -20.07 -14.18
CA ALA A 95 -3.71 -19.04 -13.31
C ALA A 95 -2.18 -19.03 -13.20
N ILE A 96 -1.63 -17.83 -13.05
CA ILE A 96 -0.42 -17.63 -12.26
C ILE A 96 -0.89 -17.17 -10.88
N ASP A 97 -0.65 -17.97 -9.85
CA ASP A 97 -1.26 -17.76 -8.54
C ASP A 97 -0.24 -17.91 -7.42
N VAL A 98 0.16 -16.79 -6.83
CA VAL A 98 1.05 -16.73 -5.67
C VAL A 98 0.31 -16.19 -4.44
N SER A 99 -1.02 -16.36 -4.40
CA SER A 99 -1.82 -15.89 -3.26
C SER A 99 -1.43 -16.62 -1.98
N GLY A 100 -1.26 -15.87 -0.88
CA GLY A 100 -0.88 -16.43 0.42
C GLY A 100 0.56 -16.93 0.54
N ARG A 101 1.41 -16.71 -0.46
CA ARG A 101 2.78 -17.24 -0.50
C ARG A 101 3.85 -16.23 -0.07
N GLY A 102 3.44 -15.12 0.54
CA GLY A 102 4.30 -14.08 1.12
C GLY A 102 4.64 -14.38 2.57
N TYR A 103 5.02 -13.35 3.32
CA TYR A 103 5.41 -13.51 4.73
C TYR A 103 4.29 -14.15 5.57
N LEU A 104 4.69 -15.04 6.46
CA LEU A 104 3.78 -15.88 7.24
C LEU A 104 2.91 -15.08 8.22
N GLY A 105 1.65 -15.47 8.33
CA GLY A 105 0.75 -15.03 9.40
C GLY A 105 1.18 -15.53 10.78
N GLY A 106 0.61 -14.96 11.84
CA GLY A 106 0.80 -15.41 13.21
C GLY A 106 0.36 -16.87 13.35
N ARG A 107 1.23 -17.73 13.91
CA ARG A 107 1.02 -19.17 14.08
C ARG A 107 0.82 -19.96 12.77
N GLN A 108 1.30 -19.44 11.63
CA GLN A 108 1.34 -20.15 10.35
C GLN A 108 2.72 -20.74 10.08
N GLY A 109 2.78 -21.85 9.33
CA GLY A 109 4.05 -22.49 8.94
C GLY A 109 5.00 -22.71 10.13
N ASP A 110 6.23 -22.24 9.99
CA ASP A 110 7.28 -22.23 11.01
C ASP A 110 7.28 -20.96 11.90
N ASN A 111 6.33 -20.03 11.69
CA ASN A 111 6.16 -18.87 12.56
C ASN A 111 5.47 -19.24 13.88
N GLY A 112 6.26 -19.50 14.92
CA GLY A 112 5.74 -19.75 16.29
C GLY A 112 5.15 -18.55 17.03
N SER A 113 5.29 -17.33 16.49
CA SER A 113 4.79 -16.09 17.11
C SER A 113 3.30 -15.85 16.84
N THR A 114 2.65 -15.07 17.70
CA THR A 114 1.31 -14.52 17.43
C THR A 114 1.34 -13.35 16.46
N SER A 115 2.47 -12.66 16.34
CA SER A 115 2.61 -11.61 15.34
C SER A 115 2.79 -12.20 13.95
N GLY A 116 2.20 -11.56 12.95
CA GLY A 116 2.52 -11.85 11.56
C GLY A 116 3.94 -11.41 11.23
N ARG A 117 4.51 -11.94 10.14
CA ARG A 117 5.84 -11.58 9.65
C ARG A 117 5.75 -10.47 8.61
N THR A 118 6.80 -9.68 8.52
CA THR A 118 6.97 -8.58 7.55
C THR A 118 8.41 -8.58 7.01
N VAL A 119 8.83 -7.48 6.36
CA VAL A 119 10.16 -7.29 5.75
C VAL A 119 11.28 -7.91 6.58
N SER A 120 12.14 -8.68 5.90
CA SER A 120 13.25 -9.42 6.51
C SER A 120 12.82 -10.42 7.59
N ASN A 121 11.62 -10.99 7.45
CA ASN A 121 11.01 -11.90 8.43
C ASN A 121 10.92 -11.33 9.86
N ALA A 122 10.90 -10.00 10.01
CA ALA A 122 10.70 -9.35 11.31
C ALA A 122 9.26 -9.57 11.82
N LEU A 123 9.05 -9.39 13.13
CA LEU A 123 7.70 -9.37 13.70
C LEU A 123 6.99 -8.09 13.24
N GLY A 124 5.82 -8.25 12.61
CA GLY A 124 5.00 -7.18 12.07
C GLY A 124 3.72 -6.98 12.86
N SER A 125 2.59 -7.18 12.19
CA SER A 125 1.25 -6.97 12.76
C SER A 125 1.05 -7.69 14.11
N THR A 126 0.38 -7.01 15.04
CA THR A 126 0.11 -7.49 16.40
C THR A 126 -1.38 -7.50 16.71
N VAL A 127 -1.81 -8.38 17.62
CA VAL A 127 -3.14 -8.41 18.27
C VAL A 127 -4.30 -7.98 17.35
N ARG A 128 -4.92 -8.95 16.66
CA ARG A 128 -6.09 -8.73 15.80
C ARG A 128 -5.91 -7.54 14.83
N SER A 129 -4.71 -7.43 14.28
CA SER A 129 -4.35 -6.51 13.20
C SER A 129 -3.76 -7.27 12.03
N SER A 130 -3.94 -6.71 10.84
CA SER A 130 -3.61 -7.36 9.57
C SER A 130 -2.27 -6.92 9.00
N GLY A 131 -1.76 -7.67 8.04
CA GLY A 131 -0.56 -7.31 7.30
C GLY A 131 -0.78 -6.06 6.44
N SER A 132 0.27 -5.26 6.30
CA SER A 132 0.34 -4.10 5.40
C SER A 132 1.39 -4.34 4.32
N TYR A 133 1.08 -4.01 3.07
CA TYR A 133 2.03 -3.89 1.95
C TYR A 133 1.32 -3.11 0.86
N GLY A 134 1.87 -2.01 0.34
CA GLY A 134 1.13 -1.10 -0.56
C GLY A 134 0.06 -0.26 0.16
N GLY A 135 -0.90 -0.92 0.78
CA GLY A 135 -1.92 -0.36 1.66
C GLY A 135 -1.75 -0.78 3.12
N LEU A 136 -2.28 0.03 4.04
CA LEU A 136 -2.27 -0.23 5.47
C LEU A 136 -3.25 -1.36 5.84
N GLY A 137 -2.81 -2.35 6.61
CA GLY A 137 -3.68 -3.38 7.16
C GLY A 137 -4.66 -2.82 8.19
N GLY A 138 -5.87 -3.37 8.26
CA GLY A 138 -6.83 -3.03 9.29
C GLY A 138 -6.29 -3.34 10.69
N THR A 139 -6.69 -2.53 11.67
CA THR A 139 -6.26 -2.67 13.07
C THR A 139 -7.45 -2.75 13.99
N PHE A 140 -7.49 -3.76 14.86
CA PHE A 140 -8.49 -3.85 15.93
C PHE A 140 -7.82 -4.29 17.23
N GLY A 141 -7.50 -3.33 18.11
CA GLY A 141 -6.90 -3.57 19.42
C GLY A 141 -5.37 -3.64 19.44
N GLY A 142 -4.73 -3.95 18.30
CA GLY A 142 -3.28 -3.90 18.11
C GLY A 142 -2.84 -2.89 17.06
N VAL A 143 -1.69 -3.15 16.44
CA VAL A 143 -1.08 -2.29 15.42
C VAL A 143 -0.66 -3.14 14.22
N ALA A 144 -0.96 -2.67 13.00
CA ALA A 144 -0.47 -3.25 11.76
C ALA A 144 1.00 -2.88 11.53
N ASN A 145 1.74 -3.64 10.73
CA ASN A 145 3.10 -3.20 10.34
C ASN A 145 3.02 -1.93 9.47
N PRO A 146 4.09 -1.11 9.43
CA PRO A 146 4.18 -0.01 8.47
C PRO A 146 4.05 -0.50 7.02
N VAL A 147 3.52 0.35 6.15
CA VAL A 147 3.51 0.11 4.69
C VAL A 147 4.96 0.20 4.16
N TYR A 148 5.31 -0.66 3.19
CA TYR A 148 6.64 -0.70 2.57
C TYR A 148 6.57 -1.01 1.06
N GLY A 149 7.76 -1.15 0.45
CA GLY A 149 7.98 -1.46 -0.95
C GLY A 149 7.83 -0.28 -1.89
N GLU A 150 8.31 -0.44 -3.10
CA GLU A 150 8.30 0.60 -4.13
C GLU A 150 7.08 0.48 -5.03
N LEU A 151 6.30 1.57 -5.19
CA LEU A 151 5.12 1.57 -6.06
C LEU A 151 5.45 1.39 -7.55
N LYS A 152 6.60 1.91 -8.01
CA LYS A 152 7.01 1.82 -9.42
C LYS A 152 7.71 0.49 -9.71
N ASN A 153 8.29 -0.18 -8.71
CA ASN A 153 9.05 -1.43 -8.90
C ASN A 153 8.81 -2.40 -7.73
N PRO A 154 7.60 -2.94 -7.58
CA PRO A 154 7.26 -3.81 -6.46
C PRO A 154 7.94 -5.17 -6.60
N VAL A 155 8.80 -5.52 -5.64
CA VAL A 155 9.56 -6.78 -5.65
C VAL A 155 9.50 -7.50 -4.31
N GLU A 156 8.83 -6.94 -3.32
CA GLU A 156 8.74 -7.49 -1.98
C GLU A 156 7.52 -8.41 -1.82
N LEU A 157 7.59 -9.30 -0.82
CA LEU A 157 6.45 -10.12 -0.41
C LEU A 157 5.43 -9.27 0.36
N GLY A 158 4.16 -9.69 0.35
CA GLY A 158 3.15 -9.19 1.26
C GLY A 158 3.39 -9.65 2.70
N SER A 159 2.91 -8.90 3.68
CA SER A 159 3.02 -9.20 5.11
C SER A 159 1.90 -10.09 5.63
N GLY A 160 2.22 -10.90 6.63
CA GLY A 160 1.25 -11.73 7.35
C GLY A 160 0.47 -10.95 8.41
N GLY A 161 -0.78 -11.36 8.64
CA GLY A 161 -1.63 -10.86 9.72
C GLY A 161 -1.38 -11.57 11.06
N SER A 162 -1.83 -10.96 12.15
CA SER A 162 -1.62 -11.48 13.51
C SER A 162 -2.61 -12.58 13.92
N SER A 163 -2.29 -13.28 15.00
CA SER A 163 -3.09 -14.30 15.68
C SER A 163 -3.42 -13.88 17.11
N ASP A 164 -4.56 -14.33 17.63
CA ASP A 164 -5.00 -14.17 19.04
C ASP A 164 -4.33 -15.15 20.02
N GLY A 165 -3.30 -15.89 19.62
CA GLY A 165 -2.61 -16.78 20.56
C GLY A 165 -3.17 -18.20 20.66
N GLY A 166 -4.34 -18.50 20.10
CA GLY A 166 -4.83 -19.88 19.93
C GLY A 166 -4.36 -20.53 18.63
N SER A 167 -4.07 -21.84 18.62
CA SER A 167 -3.73 -22.59 17.40
C SER A 167 -4.86 -22.67 16.37
N THR A 168 -6.09 -22.34 16.79
CA THR A 168 -7.31 -22.29 15.98
C THR A 168 -7.53 -20.95 15.28
N PHE A 169 -6.84 -19.89 15.69
CA PHE A 169 -7.03 -18.52 15.19
C PHE A 169 -5.76 -17.99 14.54
N ARG A 170 -5.35 -18.64 13.44
CA ARG A 170 -4.13 -18.28 12.70
C ARG A 170 -4.33 -17.01 11.88
N GLY A 171 -3.27 -16.22 11.76
CA GLY A 171 -3.23 -15.07 10.86
C GLY A 171 -3.17 -15.52 9.40
N GLY A 172 -3.64 -14.66 8.49
CA GLY A 172 -3.48 -14.89 7.06
C GLY A 172 -2.04 -14.58 6.62
N ASP A 173 -1.48 -15.41 5.75
CA ASP A 173 -0.19 -15.15 5.10
C ASP A 173 -0.32 -14.06 4.04
N GLY A 174 0.74 -13.27 3.83
CA GLY A 174 0.77 -12.25 2.79
C GLY A 174 0.76 -12.83 1.37
N GLY A 175 0.49 -12.01 0.36
CA GLY A 175 0.63 -12.40 -1.04
C GLY A 175 2.09 -12.57 -1.47
N GLY A 176 2.35 -13.48 -2.40
CA GLY A 176 3.68 -13.70 -2.99
C GLY A 176 4.14 -12.57 -3.92
N ARG A 177 5.24 -12.81 -4.65
CA ARG A 177 5.72 -11.88 -5.69
C ARG A 177 5.84 -12.54 -7.05
N VAL A 178 5.40 -11.82 -8.08
CA VAL A 178 5.50 -12.24 -9.49
C VAL A 178 6.21 -11.14 -10.30
N ARG A 179 7.21 -11.53 -11.08
CA ARG A 179 7.79 -10.74 -12.15
C ARG A 179 7.67 -11.50 -13.47
N LEU A 180 6.99 -10.90 -14.45
CA LEU A 180 6.89 -11.44 -15.81
C LEU A 180 7.51 -10.44 -16.78
N THR A 181 8.47 -10.90 -17.58
CA THR A 181 9.06 -10.13 -18.68
C THR A 181 8.82 -10.86 -19.99
N ALA A 182 8.17 -10.23 -20.96
CA ALA A 182 7.96 -10.86 -22.26
C ALA A 182 7.78 -9.89 -23.43
N ASN A 183 7.84 -10.35 -24.68
CA ASN A 183 7.39 -9.52 -25.79
C ASN A 183 5.86 -9.37 -25.79
N THR A 184 5.14 -10.48 -25.51
CA THR A 184 3.68 -10.49 -25.40
C THR A 184 3.21 -11.21 -24.14
N ILE A 185 2.28 -10.61 -23.40
CA ILE A 185 1.55 -11.25 -22.30
C ILE A 185 0.05 -11.21 -22.61
N THR A 186 -0.57 -12.38 -22.71
CA THR A 186 -2.02 -12.53 -22.87
C THR A 186 -2.63 -13.12 -21.60
N VAL A 187 -3.52 -12.37 -20.96
CA VAL A 187 -4.18 -12.74 -19.70
C VAL A 187 -5.69 -12.89 -19.94
N ASP A 188 -6.15 -14.10 -20.25
CA ASP A 188 -7.59 -14.45 -20.28
C ASP A 188 -8.03 -15.18 -18.99
N GLY A 189 -7.07 -15.72 -18.24
CA GLY A 189 -7.26 -16.26 -16.89
C GLY A 189 -6.99 -15.21 -15.82
N VAL A 190 -6.16 -15.57 -14.83
CA VAL A 190 -5.83 -14.68 -13.70
C VAL A 190 -4.36 -14.73 -13.35
N ILE A 191 -3.78 -13.56 -13.08
CA ILE A 191 -2.51 -13.42 -12.36
C ILE A 191 -2.85 -12.85 -10.99
N ARG A 192 -2.50 -13.54 -9.90
CA ARG A 192 -2.85 -13.07 -8.56
C ARG A 192 -1.79 -13.32 -7.50
N ALA A 193 -1.65 -12.34 -6.63
CA ALA A 193 -0.79 -12.29 -5.46
C ALA A 193 -1.60 -11.79 -4.25
N ASN A 194 -2.79 -12.38 -4.04
CA ASN A 194 -3.69 -11.92 -2.97
C ASN A 194 -3.20 -12.38 -1.58
N GLY A 195 -3.51 -11.63 -0.54
CA GLY A 195 -3.32 -12.07 0.83
C GLY A 195 -4.31 -13.16 1.24
N ASN A 196 -3.90 -14.08 2.11
CA ASN A 196 -4.79 -15.07 2.69
C ASN A 196 -5.73 -14.44 3.72
N ASN A 197 -6.94 -14.99 3.79
CA ASN A 197 -7.88 -14.65 4.85
C ASN A 197 -7.39 -15.21 6.19
N ASN A 198 -7.72 -14.52 7.26
CA ASN A 198 -7.53 -15.02 8.62
C ASN A 198 -8.48 -16.20 8.90
N LEU A 199 -8.05 -17.16 9.74
CA LEU A 199 -8.88 -18.28 10.18
C LEU A 199 -9.58 -17.91 11.50
N GLY A 200 -10.90 -17.74 11.45
CA GLY A 200 -11.75 -17.55 12.63
C GLY A 200 -11.95 -16.09 13.06
N ASN A 201 -12.47 -15.89 14.27
CA ASN A 201 -12.71 -14.57 14.86
C ASN A 201 -11.53 -14.27 15.79
N ASN A 202 -10.87 -13.11 15.61
CA ASN A 202 -9.75 -12.53 16.37
C ASN A 202 -8.35 -12.58 15.73
N SER A 203 -8.23 -12.91 14.45
CA SER A 203 -6.95 -12.83 13.71
C SER A 203 -6.99 -11.78 12.60
N GLY A 204 -5.82 -11.32 12.19
CA GLY A 204 -5.64 -10.43 11.05
C GLY A 204 -5.37 -11.22 9.77
N SER A 205 -5.82 -10.67 8.65
CA SER A 205 -5.57 -11.22 7.31
C SER A 205 -4.23 -10.77 6.76
N GLY A 206 -3.71 -11.49 5.77
CA GLY A 206 -2.49 -11.11 5.06
C GLY A 206 -2.73 -9.97 4.09
N SER A 207 -1.71 -9.16 3.83
CA SER A 207 -1.76 -8.15 2.77
C SER A 207 -1.66 -8.78 1.39
N GLY A 208 -2.04 -8.05 0.35
CA GLY A 208 -1.64 -8.38 -1.02
C GLY A 208 -0.11 -8.39 -1.18
N GLY A 209 0.36 -8.96 -2.28
CA GLY A 209 1.76 -9.07 -2.65
C GLY A 209 2.13 -8.17 -3.83
N SER A 210 3.16 -8.59 -4.58
CA SER A 210 3.71 -7.83 -5.71
C SER A 210 3.43 -8.49 -7.05
N ILE A 211 3.00 -7.70 -8.02
CA ILE A 211 2.96 -8.11 -9.42
C ILE A 211 3.68 -7.05 -10.27
N LEU A 212 4.74 -7.46 -10.96
CA LEU A 212 5.46 -6.65 -11.93
C LEU A 212 5.37 -7.30 -13.32
N LEU A 213 4.75 -6.60 -14.27
CA LEU A 213 4.63 -7.03 -15.66
C LEU A 213 5.41 -6.06 -16.56
N GLU A 214 6.30 -6.59 -17.40
CA GLU A 214 7.09 -5.82 -18.34
C GLU A 214 6.96 -6.45 -19.73
N ALA A 215 6.25 -5.80 -20.66
CA ALA A 215 6.08 -6.37 -21.99
C ALA A 215 5.93 -5.38 -23.14
N GLY A 216 6.13 -5.84 -24.37
CA GLY A 216 5.78 -5.07 -25.57
C GLY A 216 4.26 -4.88 -25.66
N MET A 217 3.52 -5.98 -25.63
CA MET A 217 2.06 -6.01 -25.66
C MET A 217 1.49 -6.75 -24.46
N ILE A 218 0.49 -6.16 -23.81
CA ILE A 218 -0.33 -6.82 -22.79
C ILE A 218 -1.79 -6.80 -23.25
N SER A 219 -2.46 -7.94 -23.24
CA SER A 219 -3.83 -8.08 -23.74
C SER A 219 -4.61 -9.14 -22.96
N GLY A 220 -5.93 -9.19 -23.15
CA GLY A 220 -6.78 -10.27 -22.69
C GLY A 220 -7.98 -9.81 -21.87
N SER A 221 -8.85 -10.77 -21.56
CA SER A 221 -10.13 -10.53 -20.88
C SER A 221 -10.11 -10.85 -19.38
N GLY A 222 -8.96 -11.31 -18.87
CA GLY A 222 -8.75 -11.79 -17.51
C GLY A 222 -8.51 -10.67 -16.49
N SER A 223 -7.81 -10.99 -15.40
CA SER A 223 -7.51 -10.02 -14.34
C SER A 223 -6.13 -10.20 -13.71
N VAL A 224 -5.62 -9.11 -13.15
CA VAL A 224 -4.35 -9.03 -12.42
C VAL A 224 -4.62 -8.45 -11.03
N GLN A 225 -4.37 -9.22 -9.97
CA GLN A 225 -4.87 -8.90 -8.62
C GLN A 225 -3.80 -9.05 -7.54
N ALA A 226 -3.61 -8.03 -6.71
CA ALA A 226 -2.81 -8.07 -5.49
C ALA A 226 -3.66 -7.59 -4.30
N ASN A 227 -4.82 -8.18 -4.10
CA ASN A 227 -5.79 -7.74 -3.09
C ASN A 227 -5.43 -8.25 -1.69
N GLY A 228 -5.76 -7.47 -0.65
CA GLY A 228 -5.64 -7.92 0.74
C GLY A 228 -6.67 -8.98 1.12
N GLY A 229 -6.34 -9.84 2.10
CA GLY A 229 -7.27 -10.84 2.61
C GLY A 229 -8.46 -10.21 3.36
N VAL A 230 -9.63 -10.86 3.32
CA VAL A 230 -10.91 -10.35 3.87
C VAL A 230 -11.17 -10.88 5.29
N ASN A 231 -12.44 -11.08 5.69
CA ASN A 231 -12.92 -11.56 7.01
C ASN A 231 -13.03 -10.49 8.10
N GLN A 232 -12.40 -10.64 9.26
CA GLN A 232 -12.71 -9.81 10.43
C GLN A 232 -11.96 -8.49 10.39
N VAL A 233 -10.69 -8.56 10.04
CA VAL A 233 -9.77 -7.42 9.92
C VAL A 233 -9.09 -7.57 8.57
N GLY A 234 -9.35 -6.63 7.66
CA GLY A 234 -8.88 -6.72 6.28
C GLY A 234 -7.38 -6.48 6.15
N GLY A 235 -6.71 -7.22 5.27
CA GLY A 235 -5.31 -6.97 4.90
C GLY A 235 -5.18 -5.76 3.97
N GLY A 236 -4.04 -5.09 4.00
CA GLY A 236 -3.75 -4.02 3.04
C GLY A 236 -3.66 -4.55 1.61
N GLY A 237 -4.13 -3.78 0.62
CA GLY A 237 -3.97 -4.12 -0.79
C GLY A 237 -2.51 -3.92 -1.24
N GLY A 238 -1.98 -4.81 -2.06
CA GLY A 238 -0.58 -4.89 -2.47
C GLY A 238 -0.14 -3.87 -3.53
N ARG A 239 0.78 -4.27 -4.40
CA ARG A 239 1.31 -3.41 -5.46
C ARG A 239 1.32 -4.12 -6.80
N VAL A 240 0.77 -3.45 -7.82
CA VAL A 240 0.80 -3.89 -9.22
C VAL A 240 1.52 -2.83 -10.04
N ALA A 241 2.55 -3.20 -10.78
CA ALA A 241 3.24 -2.33 -11.72
C ALA A 241 3.29 -2.97 -13.10
N VAL A 242 2.99 -2.18 -14.14
CA VAL A 242 2.88 -2.66 -15.52
C VAL A 242 3.61 -1.68 -16.43
N ARG A 243 4.65 -2.15 -17.12
CA ARG A 243 5.38 -1.42 -18.16
C ARG A 243 5.06 -2.03 -19.50
N TYR A 244 4.56 -1.21 -20.43
CA TYR A 244 4.07 -1.71 -21.73
C TYR A 244 4.35 -0.77 -22.89
N THR A 245 4.39 -1.29 -24.12
CA THR A 245 4.27 -0.44 -25.33
C THR A 245 2.81 -0.31 -25.74
N THR A 246 2.07 -1.42 -25.79
CA THR A 246 0.63 -1.47 -26.09
C THR A 246 -0.13 -2.21 -25.00
N LEU A 247 -1.21 -1.61 -24.48
CA LEU A 247 -2.10 -2.21 -23.48
C LEU A 247 -3.50 -2.34 -24.06
N ASN A 248 -3.94 -3.57 -24.27
CA ASN A 248 -5.27 -3.96 -24.73
C ASN A 248 -6.05 -4.63 -23.58
N MET A 249 -6.02 -3.97 -22.41
CA MET A 249 -6.79 -4.32 -21.21
C MET A 249 -7.30 -3.02 -20.60
N ASP A 250 -8.48 -3.07 -19.99
CA ASP A 250 -9.04 -1.96 -19.22
C ASP A 250 -8.32 -1.82 -17.87
N GLY A 251 -8.16 -0.58 -17.40
CA GLY A 251 -7.51 -0.30 -16.10
C GLY A 251 -8.19 -0.98 -14.90
N SER A 252 -9.49 -1.28 -14.98
CA SER A 252 -10.23 -2.02 -13.93
C SER A 252 -9.85 -3.49 -13.80
N GLN A 253 -9.16 -4.06 -14.80
CA GLN A 253 -8.64 -5.43 -14.76
C GLN A 253 -7.39 -5.54 -13.86
N PHE A 254 -6.78 -4.42 -13.46
CA PHE A 254 -5.66 -4.34 -12.52
C PHE A 254 -6.14 -3.89 -11.15
N GLN A 255 -5.90 -4.71 -10.12
CA GLN A 255 -6.46 -4.49 -8.79
C GLN A 255 -5.41 -4.65 -7.70
N ALA A 256 -5.44 -3.74 -6.75
CA ALA A 256 -4.68 -3.81 -5.51
C ALA A 256 -5.59 -3.35 -4.36
N LEU A 257 -6.77 -3.95 -4.21
CA LEU A 257 -7.78 -3.52 -3.24
C LEU A 257 -7.42 -3.95 -1.82
N GLY A 258 -7.83 -3.16 -0.84
CA GLY A 258 -7.80 -3.56 0.56
C GLY A 258 -8.83 -4.65 0.87
N GLY A 259 -8.58 -5.44 1.89
CA GLY A 259 -9.50 -6.47 2.36
C GLY A 259 -10.74 -5.87 3.04
N ALA A 260 -11.93 -6.34 2.66
CA ALA A 260 -13.17 -5.99 3.33
C ALA A 260 -13.29 -6.72 4.68
N GLY A 261 -12.91 -6.03 5.76
CA GLY A 261 -13.03 -6.52 7.13
C GLY A 261 -14.34 -6.11 7.79
N SER A 262 -14.97 -7.01 8.56
CA SER A 262 -16.21 -6.73 9.29
C SER A 262 -16.04 -5.79 10.49
N ASN A 263 -14.83 -5.69 11.05
CA ASN A 263 -14.53 -4.76 12.15
C ASN A 263 -13.56 -3.64 11.75
N ALA A 264 -12.63 -3.92 10.85
CA ALA A 264 -11.70 -2.92 10.32
C ALA A 264 -11.29 -3.31 8.91
N GLN A 265 -11.41 -2.38 7.98
CA GLN A 265 -11.06 -2.58 6.58
C GLN A 265 -9.55 -2.37 6.39
N GLY A 266 -8.98 -3.07 5.40
CA GLY A 266 -7.65 -2.75 4.90
C GLY A 266 -7.69 -1.58 3.93
N GLY A 267 -6.63 -0.78 3.93
CA GLY A 267 -6.41 0.27 2.94
C GLY A 267 -6.11 -0.31 1.55
N PRO A 268 -6.51 0.38 0.48
CA PRO A 268 -6.10 -0.01 -0.86
C PRO A 268 -4.59 0.10 -1.03
N GLY A 269 -4.07 -0.64 -1.99
CA GLY A 269 -2.70 -0.58 -2.49
C GLY A 269 -2.59 0.32 -3.71
N THR A 270 -1.58 0.04 -4.55
CA THR A 270 -1.25 0.88 -5.71
C THR A 270 -1.20 0.07 -7.01
N VAL A 271 -1.78 0.62 -8.07
CA VAL A 271 -1.58 0.16 -9.45
C VAL A 271 -0.80 1.24 -10.21
N PHE A 272 0.34 0.87 -10.80
CA PHE A 272 1.18 1.75 -11.61
C PHE A 272 1.21 1.26 -13.05
N LEU A 273 0.77 2.09 -13.99
CA LEU A 273 0.73 1.79 -15.42
C LEU A 273 1.67 2.74 -16.16
N LYS A 274 2.63 2.22 -16.92
CA LYS A 274 3.57 3.04 -17.68
C LYS A 274 3.73 2.55 -19.11
N SER A 275 3.22 3.35 -20.04
CA SER A 275 3.54 3.19 -21.45
C SER A 275 5.01 3.56 -21.74
N ALA A 276 5.59 2.97 -22.78
CA ALA A 276 6.91 3.31 -23.30
C ALA A 276 7.00 4.77 -23.79
N THR A 277 5.88 5.40 -24.15
CA THR A 277 5.81 6.81 -24.58
C THR A 277 5.58 7.78 -23.43
N GLN A 278 5.20 7.29 -22.25
CA GLN A 278 5.02 8.09 -21.04
C GLN A 278 6.35 8.33 -20.34
N THR A 279 6.50 9.52 -19.75
CA THR A 279 7.71 9.87 -19.01
C THR A 279 7.65 9.25 -17.63
N GLU A 280 6.59 9.55 -16.88
CA GLU A 280 6.47 9.17 -15.47
C GLU A 280 5.35 8.18 -15.16
N GLY A 281 4.42 7.96 -16.10
CA GLY A 281 3.35 6.95 -16.00
C GLY A 281 2.16 7.39 -15.15
N GLU A 282 1.19 6.50 -14.98
CA GLU A 282 -0.04 6.71 -14.22
C GLU A 282 -0.02 5.92 -12.90
N LEU A 283 -0.37 6.59 -11.80
CA LEU A 283 -0.68 5.95 -10.53
C LEU A 283 -2.19 5.91 -10.30
N ILE A 284 -2.72 4.73 -9.97
CA ILE A 284 -4.12 4.53 -9.60
C ILE A 284 -4.18 3.99 -8.17
N VAL A 285 -4.98 4.65 -7.34
CA VAL A 285 -5.36 4.17 -6.00
C VAL A 285 -6.87 4.01 -5.97
N ASP A 286 -7.33 2.77 -5.80
CA ASP A 286 -8.74 2.39 -5.91
C ASP A 286 -9.23 1.80 -4.59
N GLY A 287 -10.16 2.48 -3.92
CA GLY A 287 -10.72 2.04 -2.64
C GLY A 287 -11.77 0.94 -2.76
N GLY A 288 -12.16 0.54 -3.97
CA GLY A 288 -13.15 -0.52 -4.18
C GLY A 288 -14.54 -0.22 -3.59
N ASN A 289 -14.86 1.07 -3.37
CA ASN A 289 -16.05 1.55 -2.68
C ASN A 289 -16.17 0.98 -1.25
N GLN A 290 -15.03 0.73 -0.60
CA GLN A 290 -14.98 0.35 0.80
C GLN A 290 -14.41 1.50 1.63
N PRO A 291 -14.99 1.79 2.81
CA PRO A 291 -14.34 2.65 3.78
C PRO A 291 -12.95 2.08 4.10
N SER A 292 -11.96 2.94 4.18
CA SER A 292 -10.59 2.57 4.53
C SER A 292 -10.05 3.53 5.58
N PRO A 293 -9.02 3.16 6.36
CA PRO A 293 -8.38 4.07 7.29
C PRO A 293 -7.97 5.40 6.60
N PRO A 294 -8.04 6.57 7.27
CA PRO A 294 -7.67 7.86 6.68
C PRO A 294 -6.22 7.91 6.16
N ASP A 295 -5.35 7.05 6.72
CA ASP A 295 -3.93 7.00 6.44
C ASP A 295 -3.55 5.73 5.64
N SER A 296 -4.47 5.26 4.78
CA SER A 296 -4.38 3.96 4.10
C SER A 296 -3.20 3.81 3.15
N VAL A 297 -2.86 4.88 2.43
CA VAL A 297 -1.75 4.93 1.47
C VAL A 297 -0.97 6.22 1.71
N LEU A 298 0.33 6.11 1.92
CA LEU A 298 1.24 7.25 1.94
C LEU A 298 2.01 7.32 0.61
N LEU A 299 1.88 8.43 -0.11
CA LEU A 299 2.68 8.69 -1.30
C LEU A 299 4.15 8.95 -0.91
N PRO A 300 5.11 8.17 -1.45
CA PRO A 300 6.52 8.40 -1.19
C PRO A 300 6.99 9.75 -1.74
N ALA A 301 7.92 10.39 -1.03
CA ALA A 301 8.55 11.62 -1.47
C ALA A 301 9.41 11.42 -2.73
N GLY A 302 9.56 12.47 -3.53
CA GLY A 302 10.48 12.50 -4.67
C GLY A 302 10.00 11.73 -5.92
N LEU A 303 8.76 11.25 -5.93
CA LEU A 303 8.16 10.63 -7.11
C LEU A 303 7.37 11.65 -7.93
N SER A 304 7.46 11.51 -9.25
CA SER A 304 6.63 12.22 -10.22
C SER A 304 5.75 11.25 -11.00
N PHE A 305 4.63 11.73 -11.51
CA PHE A 305 3.69 10.96 -12.34
C PHE A 305 3.22 11.82 -13.50
N ASP A 306 2.78 11.20 -14.59
CA ASP A 306 2.02 11.89 -15.62
C ASP A 306 0.60 12.14 -15.11
N THR A 307 -0.02 11.11 -14.53
CA THR A 307 -1.36 11.17 -13.95
C THR A 307 -1.41 10.46 -12.60
N ILE A 308 -2.17 11.02 -11.66
CA ILE A 308 -2.59 10.31 -10.44
C ILE A 308 -4.11 10.26 -10.42
N THR A 309 -4.68 9.07 -10.29
CA THR A 309 -6.11 8.85 -10.15
C THR A 309 -6.40 8.20 -8.80
N ILE A 310 -7.08 8.92 -7.92
CA ILE A 310 -7.57 8.43 -6.63
C ILE A 310 -9.08 8.25 -6.77
N ARG A 311 -9.60 7.04 -6.54
CA ARG A 311 -11.02 6.74 -6.82
C ARG A 311 -11.68 5.78 -5.84
N ASN A 312 -13.01 5.74 -5.90
CA ASN A 312 -13.87 4.76 -5.24
C ASN A 312 -13.62 4.65 -3.72
N MET A 313 -13.69 5.78 -3.01
CA MET A 313 -13.48 5.89 -1.57
C MET A 313 -12.04 5.61 -1.08
N ALA A 314 -11.04 5.68 -1.97
CA ALA A 314 -9.64 5.64 -1.56
C ALA A 314 -9.27 6.86 -0.69
N ASN A 315 -8.55 6.60 0.40
CA ASN A 315 -7.92 7.61 1.25
C ASN A 315 -6.41 7.60 1.04
N VAL A 316 -5.84 8.75 0.67
CA VAL A 316 -4.41 8.91 0.37
C VAL A 316 -3.83 10.06 1.19
N LEU A 317 -2.62 9.87 1.70
CA LEU A 317 -1.79 10.90 2.30
C LEU A 317 -0.61 11.25 1.40
N ALA A 318 -0.23 12.53 1.43
CA ALA A 318 1.05 12.99 0.92
C ALA A 318 1.67 13.98 1.90
N ASP A 319 2.87 13.64 2.37
CA ASP A 319 3.66 14.49 3.27
C ASP A 319 4.82 15.20 2.57
N ALA A 320 4.92 15.00 1.27
CA ALA A 320 5.84 15.69 0.37
C ALA A 320 5.06 16.25 -0.82
N PRO A 321 5.62 17.21 -1.57
CA PRO A 321 4.97 17.75 -2.76
C PRO A 321 4.59 16.64 -3.75
N ILE A 322 3.33 16.66 -4.18
CA ILE A 322 2.84 15.79 -5.24
C ILE A 322 3.22 16.44 -6.57
N MET A 323 4.04 15.75 -7.35
CA MET A 323 4.50 16.21 -8.66
C MET A 323 3.77 15.46 -9.77
N VAL A 324 2.91 16.15 -10.52
CA VAL A 324 2.12 15.57 -11.61
C VAL A 324 2.28 16.40 -12.89
N SER A 325 2.70 15.79 -14.00
CA SER A 325 2.92 16.54 -15.24
C SER A 325 1.62 16.86 -15.99
N ASP A 326 0.56 16.05 -15.83
CA ASP A 326 -0.72 16.21 -16.51
C ASP A 326 -1.90 16.39 -15.53
N ALA A 327 -2.39 15.33 -14.88
CA ALA A 327 -3.64 15.40 -14.11
C ALA A 327 -3.62 14.68 -12.75
N LEU A 328 -4.04 15.39 -11.70
CA LEU A 328 -4.46 14.79 -10.43
C LEU A 328 -6.00 14.72 -10.39
N ASN A 329 -6.53 13.50 -10.36
CA ASN A 329 -7.97 13.23 -10.36
C ASN A 329 -8.39 12.59 -9.02
N LEU A 330 -9.31 13.23 -8.31
CA LEU A 330 -10.01 12.69 -7.16
C LEU A 330 -11.46 12.41 -7.57
N LEU A 331 -11.82 11.13 -7.61
CA LEU A 331 -13.09 10.63 -8.13
C LEU A 331 -13.82 9.76 -7.11
N SER A 332 -15.14 9.65 -7.25
CA SER A 332 -16.00 8.66 -6.59
C SER A 332 -15.75 8.53 -5.08
N GLY A 333 -15.91 9.61 -4.32
CA GLY A 333 -15.83 9.59 -2.86
C GLY A 333 -14.42 9.54 -2.29
N SER A 334 -13.38 9.76 -3.11
CA SER A 334 -11.99 9.70 -2.67
C SER A 334 -11.56 10.89 -1.81
N ARG A 335 -10.50 10.70 -1.04
CA ARG A 335 -9.95 11.73 -0.16
C ARG A 335 -8.44 11.81 -0.25
N LEU A 336 -7.92 13.03 -0.34
CA LEU A 336 -6.50 13.35 -0.22
C LEU A 336 -6.26 14.25 1.00
N SER A 337 -5.24 13.94 1.77
CA SER A 337 -4.84 14.70 2.97
C SER A 337 -3.32 14.67 3.17
N HIS A 338 -2.84 15.29 4.25
CA HIS A 338 -1.50 15.10 4.78
C HIS A 338 -1.55 14.62 6.25
N SER A 339 -0.41 14.22 6.81
CA SER A 339 -0.24 13.85 8.22
C SER A 339 -0.38 15.06 9.16
N ARG A 340 -0.87 14.83 10.37
CA ARG A 340 -1.12 15.91 11.35
C ARG A 340 0.18 16.61 11.79
N GLY A 341 0.19 17.93 11.72
CA GLY A 341 1.32 18.79 12.11
C GLY A 341 2.39 18.93 11.03
N LEU A 342 2.08 18.59 9.77
CA LEU A 342 2.98 18.81 8.64
C LEU A 342 3.03 20.30 8.30
N GLU A 343 4.04 21.00 8.82
CA GLU A 343 4.22 22.46 8.64
C GLU A 343 4.32 22.89 7.17
N ALA A 344 4.85 22.01 6.30
CA ALA A 344 4.90 22.25 4.87
C ALA A 344 3.51 22.26 4.20
N GLY A 345 2.49 21.70 4.85
CA GLY A 345 1.17 21.46 4.29
C GLY A 345 1.17 20.46 3.14
N LEU A 346 -0.03 20.16 2.62
CA LEU A 346 -0.20 19.42 1.38
C LEU A 346 0.12 20.34 0.19
N THR A 347 1.15 20.02 -0.57
CA THR A 347 1.51 20.77 -1.79
C THR A 347 1.24 19.94 -3.03
N ILE A 348 0.50 20.50 -3.99
CA ILE A 348 0.15 19.86 -5.25
C ILE A 348 0.68 20.71 -6.39
N GLU A 349 1.58 20.14 -7.19
CA GLU A 349 2.10 20.69 -8.44
C GLU A 349 1.54 19.85 -9.61
N ALA A 350 0.61 20.41 -10.39
CA ALA A 350 -0.05 19.70 -11.49
C ALA A 350 -0.34 20.61 -12.67
N ALA A 351 -0.54 20.06 -13.88
CA ALA A 351 -1.16 20.88 -14.94
C ALA A 351 -2.67 21.03 -14.67
N ARG A 352 -3.34 19.94 -14.31
CA ARG A 352 -4.78 19.89 -14.04
C ARG A 352 -5.06 19.22 -12.70
N VAL A 353 -5.95 19.84 -11.90
CA VAL A 353 -6.50 19.22 -10.68
C VAL A 353 -8.00 19.11 -10.82
N LEU A 354 -8.53 17.90 -10.67
CA LEU A 354 -9.97 17.60 -10.67
C LEU A 354 -10.36 16.97 -9.33
N VAL A 355 -11.32 17.59 -8.65
CA VAL A 355 -12.00 17.00 -7.48
C VAL A 355 -13.49 16.91 -7.81
N ASP A 356 -13.99 15.69 -8.03
CA ASP A 356 -15.39 15.49 -8.38
C ASP A 356 -16.34 15.84 -7.23
N GLY A 357 -17.65 15.90 -7.51
CA GLY A 357 -18.68 16.34 -6.55
C GLY A 357 -18.83 15.47 -5.31
N THR A 358 -18.16 14.31 -5.26
CA THR A 358 -18.21 13.37 -4.14
C THR A 358 -16.90 13.27 -3.39
N SER A 359 -15.82 13.81 -3.95
CA SER A 359 -14.46 13.67 -3.43
C SER A 359 -14.00 14.92 -2.69
N ALA A 360 -12.92 14.79 -1.91
CA ALA A 360 -12.41 15.90 -1.12
C ALA A 360 -10.88 15.93 -1.01
N ILE A 361 -10.32 17.14 -1.09
CA ILE A 361 -9.01 17.43 -0.46
C ILE A 361 -9.34 17.96 0.93
N ASP A 362 -9.04 17.19 1.96
CA ASP A 362 -9.52 17.51 3.30
C ASP A 362 -8.44 17.29 4.35
N VAL A 363 -7.93 18.42 4.82
CA VAL A 363 -6.88 18.55 5.84
C VAL A 363 -7.45 19.07 7.17
N THR A 364 -8.74 18.82 7.44
CA THR A 364 -9.41 19.19 8.69
C THR A 364 -8.70 18.57 9.89
N GLY A 365 -8.40 19.38 10.90
CA GLY A 365 -7.74 18.91 12.13
C GLY A 365 -6.29 18.44 11.94
N LYS A 366 -5.66 18.72 10.79
CA LYS A 366 -4.27 18.31 10.50
C LYS A 366 -3.22 19.35 10.88
N GLY A 367 -3.62 20.42 11.58
CA GLY A 367 -2.76 21.49 12.09
C GLY A 367 -2.09 21.18 13.43
N TYR A 368 -1.86 22.24 14.22
CA TYR A 368 -1.25 22.11 15.54
C TYR A 368 -2.12 21.33 16.53
N ARG A 369 -1.49 20.65 17.48
CA ARG A 369 -2.16 19.72 18.39
C ARG A 369 -3.04 20.47 19.39
N GLY A 370 -4.23 19.94 19.65
CA GLY A 370 -5.01 20.35 20.80
C GLY A 370 -4.38 19.90 22.13
N GLY A 371 -4.79 20.51 23.24
CA GLY A 371 -4.37 20.10 24.58
C GLY A 371 -4.83 18.68 24.90
N TRP A 372 -3.98 17.86 25.52
CA TRP A 372 -4.25 16.44 25.81
C TRP A 372 -4.60 15.60 24.57
N ARG A 373 -4.15 16.01 23.38
CA ARG A 373 -4.42 15.34 22.11
C ARG A 373 -3.12 14.98 21.39
N ASP A 374 -3.11 13.80 20.76
CA ASP A 374 -2.05 13.31 19.88
C ASP A 374 -0.60 13.50 20.39
N GLY A 375 -0.37 13.14 21.65
CA GLY A 375 0.93 13.20 22.32
C GLY A 375 1.25 14.52 23.01
N ASN A 376 0.40 15.55 22.88
CA ASN A 376 0.47 16.73 23.73
C ASN A 376 -0.17 16.40 25.09
N ASN A 377 0.60 16.38 26.17
CA ASN A 377 0.09 16.11 27.53
C ASN A 377 -0.21 17.40 28.34
N ALA A 378 -0.16 18.56 27.69
CA ALA A 378 -0.49 19.84 28.31
C ALA A 378 -1.97 20.18 28.14
N ILE A 379 -2.49 21.00 29.05
CA ILE A 379 -3.83 21.61 28.90
C ILE A 379 -3.85 22.54 27.69
N SER A 380 -2.73 23.20 27.41
CA SER A 380 -2.63 24.13 26.29
C SER A 380 -2.65 23.40 24.96
N GLY A 381 -3.41 23.93 23.99
CA GLY A 381 -3.17 23.61 22.59
C GLY A 381 -1.82 24.17 22.12
N GLU A 382 -1.33 23.68 21.00
CA GLU A 382 -0.11 24.17 20.35
C GLU A 382 -0.44 25.28 19.33
N THR A 383 0.51 26.17 19.11
CA THR A 383 0.47 27.21 18.08
C THR A 383 1.81 27.26 17.34
N LEU A 384 2.04 28.31 16.55
CA LEU A 384 3.21 28.53 15.71
C LEU A 384 4.52 28.06 16.35
N ASN A 385 5.30 27.26 15.62
CA ASN A 385 6.53 26.61 16.10
C ASN A 385 6.33 25.68 17.31
N SER A 386 5.17 25.02 17.37
CA SER A 386 4.76 24.13 18.47
C SER A 386 4.85 24.77 19.86
N GLN A 387 4.66 26.10 19.94
CA GLN A 387 4.63 26.81 21.22
C GLN A 387 3.29 26.61 21.93
N ALA A 388 3.25 26.89 23.23
CA ALA A 388 2.00 26.87 23.98
C ALA A 388 1.04 27.95 23.44
N GLY A 389 -0.10 27.50 22.93
CA GLY A 389 -1.15 28.29 22.31
C GLY A 389 -2.29 28.58 23.27
N ALA A 390 -3.52 28.19 22.93
CA ALA A 390 -4.68 28.37 23.79
C ALA A 390 -4.45 27.73 25.17
N THR A 391 -4.34 28.54 26.24
CA THR A 391 -3.76 28.08 27.52
C THR A 391 -4.78 27.75 28.60
N VAL A 392 -6.02 28.25 28.50
CA VAL A 392 -7.03 28.12 29.56
C VAL A 392 -8.15 27.20 29.14
N ARG A 393 -8.71 26.43 30.09
CA ARG A 393 -9.85 25.53 29.87
C ARG A 393 -10.94 26.20 29.01
N ARG A 394 -11.39 25.52 27.94
CA ARG A 394 -12.42 26.01 26.99
C ARG A 394 -11.97 27.16 26.08
N SER A 395 -10.69 27.24 25.73
CA SER A 395 -10.18 28.27 24.81
C SER A 395 -9.92 27.66 23.44
N GLY A 396 -10.52 28.23 22.40
CA GLY A 396 -10.28 27.79 21.01
C GLY A 396 -8.91 28.22 20.49
N GLY A 397 -8.41 27.54 19.46
CA GLY A 397 -7.24 27.98 18.71
C GLY A 397 -7.54 29.27 17.93
N SER A 398 -6.53 30.14 17.76
CA SER A 398 -6.63 31.34 16.91
C SER A 398 -5.77 31.17 15.65
N TYR A 399 -6.36 31.43 14.46
CA TYR A 399 -5.66 31.59 13.17
C TYR A 399 -6.53 32.45 12.25
N GLY A 400 -6.00 33.55 11.70
CA GLY A 400 -6.77 34.55 10.93
C GLY A 400 -7.84 35.32 11.72
N GLY A 401 -8.40 34.73 12.78
CA GLY A 401 -9.30 35.32 13.76
C GLY A 401 -9.04 34.76 15.17
N LEU A 402 -9.63 35.41 16.18
CA LEU A 402 -9.46 35.03 17.58
C LEU A 402 -10.37 33.85 17.95
N GLY A 403 -9.80 32.82 18.58
CA GLY A 403 -10.57 31.70 19.13
C GLY A 403 -11.53 32.13 20.26
N GLY A 404 -12.58 31.34 20.48
CA GLY A 404 -13.52 31.57 21.58
C GLY A 404 -12.85 31.39 22.96
N ASN A 405 -13.12 32.29 23.91
CA ASN A 405 -12.52 32.29 25.24
C ASN A 405 -13.54 31.89 26.33
N GLY A 406 -13.30 30.79 27.02
CA GLY A 406 -14.10 30.33 28.16
C GLY A 406 -13.63 30.79 29.55
N GLY A 407 -12.55 31.59 29.65
CA GLY A 407 -12.01 32.22 30.86
C GLY A 407 -10.48 32.43 30.84
N GLY A 408 -9.93 33.36 31.64
CA GLY A 408 -8.47 33.58 31.82
C GLY A 408 -7.72 34.20 30.62
N GLU A 409 -6.39 33.99 30.53
CA GLU A 409 -5.48 34.47 29.44
C GLU A 409 -5.95 34.07 28.02
N GLY A 410 -6.81 33.06 27.88
CA GLY A 410 -7.58 32.78 26.67
C GLY A 410 -6.83 32.05 25.54
N SER A 411 -7.28 32.31 24.31
CA SER A 411 -6.72 31.78 23.06
C SER A 411 -5.35 32.36 22.74
N ASN A 412 -4.57 31.69 21.87
CA ASN A 412 -3.31 32.25 21.39
C ASN A 412 -3.51 33.56 20.61
N LEU A 413 -2.43 34.33 20.46
CA LEU A 413 -2.41 35.47 19.55
C LEU A 413 -2.74 35.02 18.12
N VAL A 414 -3.49 35.85 17.41
CA VAL A 414 -3.77 35.64 15.99
C VAL A 414 -2.47 35.76 15.20
N TYR A 415 -2.25 34.84 14.28
CA TYR A 415 -1.15 34.85 13.33
C TYR A 415 -1.65 34.49 11.92
N GLY A 416 -0.73 34.60 10.95
CA GLY A 416 -1.04 34.54 9.53
C GLY A 416 -1.32 35.93 8.96
N ALA A 417 -1.07 36.08 7.66
CA ALA A 417 -1.44 37.27 6.91
C ALA A 417 -2.64 36.94 6.01
N PRO A 418 -3.65 37.83 5.87
CA PRO A 418 -4.83 37.55 5.04
C PRO A 418 -4.51 37.25 3.57
N ASP A 419 -3.36 37.72 3.08
CA ASP A 419 -2.84 37.49 1.73
C ASP A 419 -1.87 36.31 1.65
N GLN A 420 -1.54 35.66 2.77
CA GLN A 420 -0.61 34.53 2.85
C GLN A 420 -1.12 33.44 3.82
N ALA A 421 -1.73 32.41 3.25
CA ALA A 421 -2.19 31.22 3.98
C ALA A 421 -1.04 30.22 4.22
N ASP A 422 0.00 30.65 4.93
CA ASP A 422 1.25 29.91 5.05
C ASP A 422 1.36 29.01 6.29
N TYR A 423 0.42 29.11 7.24
CA TYR A 423 0.54 28.43 8.52
C TYR A 423 -0.59 27.45 8.77
N LEU A 424 -0.29 26.43 9.58
CA LEU A 424 -1.29 25.55 10.17
C LEU A 424 -2.17 26.32 11.16
N GLY A 425 -3.42 25.87 11.35
CA GLY A 425 -4.30 26.34 12.41
C GLY A 425 -3.82 25.90 13.80
N ALA A 426 -4.12 26.69 14.82
CA ALA A 426 -3.72 26.42 16.21
C ALA A 426 -4.65 25.41 16.89
N GLY A 427 -4.11 24.63 17.82
CA GLY A 427 -4.92 23.74 18.64
C GLY A 427 -5.67 24.48 19.74
N GLY A 428 -6.88 24.00 20.06
CA GLY A 428 -7.64 24.42 21.23
C GLY A 428 -7.12 23.79 22.54
N SER A 429 -7.52 24.35 23.67
CA SER A 429 -7.16 23.84 24.99
C SER A 429 -8.06 22.69 25.45
N SER A 430 -7.54 21.84 26.34
CA SER A 430 -8.34 20.82 27.01
C SER A 430 -9.08 21.37 28.22
N ASN A 431 -10.08 20.63 28.72
CA ASN A 431 -10.69 20.90 30.01
C ASN A 431 -10.53 19.75 30.99
N GLY A 432 -9.47 19.81 31.80
CA GLY A 432 -9.29 18.86 32.90
C GLY A 432 -8.64 17.53 32.50
N GLY A 433 -7.86 17.51 31.41
CA GLY A 433 -7.05 16.36 31.01
C GLY A 433 -7.56 15.63 29.77
N SER A 434 -7.18 14.36 29.61
CA SER A 434 -7.50 13.52 28.45
C SER A 434 -8.99 13.20 28.27
N THR A 435 -9.84 13.49 29.26
CA THR A 435 -11.29 13.29 29.18
C THR A 435 -11.98 14.31 28.26
N TYR A 436 -11.44 15.53 28.16
CA TYR A 436 -11.96 16.59 27.30
C TYR A 436 -10.81 17.23 26.51
N PRO A 437 -10.23 16.50 25.54
CA PRO A 437 -9.07 16.97 24.79
C PRO A 437 -9.44 18.14 23.86
N GLY A 438 -8.58 19.16 23.80
CA GLY A 438 -8.75 20.27 22.87
C GLY A 438 -8.69 19.80 21.42
N GLY A 439 -9.37 20.49 20.50
CA GLY A 439 -9.33 20.18 19.07
C GLY A 439 -8.00 20.54 18.44
N ASN A 440 -7.56 19.76 17.45
CA ASN A 440 -6.42 20.14 16.61
C ASN A 440 -6.81 21.26 15.66
N GLY A 441 -5.86 22.13 15.30
CA GLY A 441 -6.10 23.15 14.30
C GLY A 441 -6.23 22.59 12.88
N GLY A 442 -6.66 23.44 11.95
CA GLY A 442 -6.76 23.08 10.52
C GLY A 442 -5.40 22.88 9.84
N GLY A 443 -5.36 22.03 8.82
CA GLY A 443 -4.18 21.82 7.99
C GLY A 443 -3.97 22.95 6.97
N ARG A 444 -3.02 22.74 6.05
CA ARG A 444 -2.72 23.68 4.97
C ARG A 444 -2.69 22.94 3.63
N VAL A 445 -3.25 23.55 2.58
CA VAL A 445 -3.18 23.05 1.21
C VAL A 445 -2.69 24.16 0.28
N THR A 446 -1.73 23.84 -0.58
CA THR A 446 -1.28 24.68 -1.69
C THR A 446 -1.51 23.92 -3.00
N ILE A 447 -2.26 24.52 -3.93
CA ILE A 447 -2.52 23.95 -5.26
C ILE A 447 -1.94 24.88 -6.32
N ASN A 448 -0.87 24.42 -6.97
CA ASN A 448 -0.20 25.10 -8.07
C ASN A 448 -0.56 24.36 -9.36
N ALA A 449 -1.52 24.93 -10.11
CA ALA A 449 -1.98 24.38 -11.38
C ALA A 449 -1.50 25.24 -12.55
N THR A 450 -0.83 24.65 -13.54
CA THR A 450 -0.35 25.41 -14.71
C THR A 450 -1.39 25.58 -15.82
N ASP A 451 -2.46 24.80 -15.83
CA ASP A 451 -3.59 24.93 -16.76
C ASP A 451 -4.91 25.22 -16.02
N ARG A 452 -5.38 24.33 -15.14
CA ARG A 452 -6.70 24.50 -14.50
C ARG A 452 -6.90 23.74 -13.19
N VAL A 453 -7.79 24.28 -12.36
CA VAL A 453 -8.33 23.62 -11.16
C VAL A 453 -9.86 23.55 -11.29
N PHE A 454 -10.41 22.32 -11.22
CA PHE A 454 -11.86 22.06 -11.17
C PHE A 454 -12.23 21.39 -9.86
N ILE A 455 -12.89 22.14 -8.97
CA ILE A 455 -13.41 21.62 -7.71
C ILE A 455 -14.94 21.60 -7.80
N HIS A 456 -15.52 20.42 -8.00
CA HIS A 456 -16.95 20.18 -7.81
C HIS A 456 -17.27 19.68 -6.41
N GLY A 457 -16.30 19.00 -5.77
CA GLY A 457 -16.38 18.53 -4.40
C GLY A 457 -15.92 19.59 -3.40
N VAL A 458 -15.08 19.18 -2.43
CA VAL A 458 -14.65 20.04 -1.33
C VAL A 458 -13.14 20.13 -1.24
N VAL A 459 -12.63 21.34 -0.99
CA VAL A 459 -11.29 21.58 -0.44
C VAL A 459 -11.47 22.23 0.92
N VAL A 460 -11.07 21.57 2.00
CA VAL A 460 -11.36 22.00 3.38
C VAL A 460 -10.15 21.86 4.29
N ALA A 461 -10.00 22.82 5.19
CA ALA A 461 -8.90 22.94 6.13
C ALA A 461 -9.39 23.39 7.51
N ASP A 462 -10.52 22.85 7.95
CA ASP A 462 -11.19 23.28 9.18
C ASP A 462 -10.42 22.86 10.44
N GLY A 463 -10.60 23.60 11.52
CA GLY A 463 -10.22 23.14 12.85
C GLY A 463 -11.05 21.94 13.29
N GLN A 464 -10.47 21.08 14.12
CA GLN A 464 -11.19 19.97 14.72
C GLN A 464 -11.95 20.43 15.96
N ALA A 465 -13.14 19.88 16.18
CA ALA A 465 -13.88 20.11 17.40
C ALA A 465 -13.14 19.57 18.65
N GLY A 466 -13.27 20.29 19.77
CA GLY A 466 -12.89 19.81 21.08
C GLY A 466 -13.69 18.57 21.52
N GLY A 467 -13.12 17.76 22.41
CA GLY A 467 -13.81 16.62 22.99
C GLY A 467 -14.84 17.07 24.03
N GLY A 468 -16.13 17.04 23.65
CA GLY A 468 -17.27 17.42 24.49
C GLY A 468 -17.48 18.94 24.63
N ASP A 469 -18.56 19.33 25.32
CA ASP A 469 -19.06 20.73 25.39
C ASP A 469 -18.13 21.71 26.11
N ASN A 470 -17.01 21.23 26.65
CA ASN A 470 -16.13 21.98 27.52
C ASN A 470 -14.68 22.03 27.03
N ALA A 471 -14.35 21.51 25.86
CA ALA A 471 -13.00 21.65 25.29
C ALA A 471 -12.97 22.77 24.25
N GLY A 472 -11.82 23.43 24.09
CA GLY A 472 -11.62 24.37 23.00
C GLY A 472 -11.47 23.64 21.67
N SER A 473 -12.12 24.11 20.62
CA SER A 473 -11.88 23.65 19.24
C SER A 473 -10.58 24.26 18.69
N GLY A 474 -9.95 23.58 17.72
CA GLY A 474 -8.83 24.16 16.96
C GLY A 474 -9.29 25.02 15.80
#